data_AF-A0AAW0V5S8-F1
#
_entry.id   AF-A0AAW0V5S8-F1
#
_cell.length_a   1.000
_cell.length_b   1.000
_cell.length_c   1.000
_cell.angle_alpha   90.00
_cell.angle_beta   90.00
_cell.angle_gamma   90.00
#
_symmetry.space_group_name_H-M   'P 1'
#
loop_
_entity.id
_entity.type
_entity.pdbx_description
1 polymer ?
#
loop_
_entity_poly.entity_id
_entity_poly.type
_entity_poly.pdbx_seq_one_letter_code
_entity_poly.pdbx_strand_id
1 'polypeptide(L)'
;MLYLVVGVAAITWLLLWSTTPPPRLLGVYSRPGFWYWLKVVIFYIIVKVRRWSNKTGSGAEVGYGVKARDNVELMECVQPLSDHPKAIDAVYFNGANESGHYLVVATARRPKGIINGLLFIRVPGLGLLQLPKMPDTMLFGDGEQFAAEGLRITPVKPMSVWKIQYEGPMKMKDSPLSRLNVKLDIKWTSKQPYFDFDTDMNARALARSIAREPWSRQYFQQLREAHQSHYEQMGRMEGTVVVEGHPYILRLDSMRDHSYGHKREWKLMHRYGLHMFATHDGLQGNVGIICQPATCTQLEMGYISEGGKVTPVSSVNLSLWQHGENGYPPSDYSFSFVAGGKEYVVEVYVVEAPEFYIGWEWETRVVERMATYRINGRKGWGLAEWDYRHHGGRPRAYSFTDPAWTADLVKG
;
A
#
# COMPACT_ATOMS: atom_id res chain seq x y z
N MET A 1 -43.40 5.33 42.27
CA MET A 1 -43.59 5.19 40.81
C MET A 1 -42.75 6.19 40.01
N LEU A 2 -42.80 7.50 40.30
CA LEU A 2 -42.00 8.53 39.61
C LEU A 2 -40.48 8.28 39.62
N TYR A 3 -39.88 7.95 40.77
CA TYR A 3 -38.45 7.64 40.88
C TYR A 3 -38.01 6.43 40.05
N LEU A 4 -38.89 5.42 39.93
CA LEU A 4 -38.64 4.24 39.10
C LEU A 4 -38.66 4.60 37.60
N VAL A 5 -39.63 5.41 37.18
CA VAL A 5 -39.75 5.89 35.79
C VAL A 5 -38.56 6.77 35.41
N VAL A 6 -38.17 7.71 36.28
CA VAL A 6 -36.99 8.55 36.08
C VAL A 6 -35.71 7.73 36.04
N GLY A 7 -35.57 6.73 36.92
CA GLY A 7 -34.43 5.82 36.93
C GLY A 7 -34.31 5.00 35.64
N VAL A 8 -35.41 4.40 35.18
CA VAL A 8 -35.43 3.66 33.91
C VAL A 8 -35.12 4.59 32.73
N ALA A 9 -35.73 5.77 32.67
CA ALA A 9 -35.46 6.74 31.60
C ALA A 9 -33.99 7.19 31.57
N ALA A 10 -33.38 7.43 32.74
CA ALA A 10 -31.97 7.79 32.85
C ALA A 10 -31.04 6.66 32.40
N ILE A 11 -31.34 5.41 32.78
CA ILE A 11 -30.55 4.24 32.35
C ILE A 11 -30.70 4.02 30.84
N THR A 12 -31.91 4.09 30.31
CA THR A 12 -32.15 3.96 28.86
C THR A 12 -31.44 5.07 28.09
N TRP A 13 -31.50 6.32 28.57
CA TRP A 13 -30.78 7.43 27.97
C TRP A 13 -29.27 7.23 28.00
N LEU A 14 -28.71 6.77 29.13
CA LEU A 14 -27.28 6.48 29.27
C LEU A 14 -26.84 5.33 28.34
N LEU A 15 -27.66 4.29 28.21
CA LEU A 15 -27.40 3.17 27.30
C LEU A 15 -27.45 3.63 25.84
N LEU A 16 -28.47 4.41 25.46
CA LEU A 16 -28.58 4.98 24.11
C LEU A 16 -27.41 5.91 23.81
N TRP A 17 -27.07 6.81 24.73
CA TRP A 17 -25.97 7.75 24.56
C TRP A 17 -24.61 7.04 24.46
N SER A 18 -24.35 6.05 25.32
CA SER A 18 -23.09 5.30 25.31
C SER A 18 -22.95 4.36 24.12
N THR A 19 -24.06 3.94 23.48
CA THR A 19 -24.06 3.06 22.31
C THR A 19 -24.16 3.79 20.97
N THR A 20 -24.61 5.05 20.96
CA THR A 20 -24.69 5.87 19.76
C THR A 20 -23.29 6.33 19.34
N PRO A 21 -22.80 5.95 18.15
CA PRO A 21 -21.50 6.41 17.67
C PRO A 21 -21.51 7.92 17.42
N PRO A 22 -20.40 8.64 17.69
CA PRO A 22 -20.28 10.03 17.31
C PRO A 22 -20.40 10.21 15.78
N PRO A 23 -20.92 11.35 15.29
CA PRO A 23 -20.96 11.63 13.87
C PRO A 23 -19.57 11.54 13.22
N ARG A 24 -19.51 10.93 12.04
CA ARG A 24 -18.27 10.79 11.26
C ARG A 24 -17.82 12.15 10.72
N LEU A 25 -16.52 12.41 10.73
CA LEU A 25 -15.97 13.59 10.04
C LEU A 25 -16.17 13.39 8.54
N LEU A 26 -16.75 14.40 7.87
CA LEU A 26 -17.06 14.37 6.44
C LEU A 26 -17.90 13.14 6.02
N GLY A 27 -18.67 12.55 6.93
CA GLY A 27 -19.45 11.33 6.67
C GLY A 27 -18.63 10.03 6.55
N VAL A 28 -17.31 10.11 6.59
CA VAL A 28 -16.41 8.96 6.35
C VAL A 28 -15.66 8.54 7.61
N TYR A 29 -14.99 9.47 8.29
CA TYR A 29 -14.00 9.14 9.31
C TYR A 29 -14.61 8.95 10.70
N SER A 30 -14.50 7.75 11.27
CA SER A 30 -15.02 7.42 12.59
C SER A 30 -14.24 8.12 13.71
N ARG A 31 -14.96 8.50 14.78
CA ARG A 31 -14.39 9.18 15.94
C ARG A 31 -14.49 8.31 17.19
N PRO A 32 -13.57 8.44 18.17
CA PRO A 32 -13.66 7.74 19.44
C PRO A 32 -15.01 8.00 20.14
N GLY A 33 -15.78 6.94 20.38
CA GLY A 33 -17.01 6.99 21.17
C GLY A 33 -16.76 6.68 22.66
N PHE A 34 -17.84 6.58 23.44
CA PHE A 34 -17.79 6.34 24.89
C PHE A 34 -16.96 5.10 25.28
N TRP A 35 -17.15 3.98 24.58
CA TRP A 35 -16.46 2.71 24.87
C TRP A 35 -15.06 2.57 24.23
N TYR A 36 -14.51 3.63 23.64
CA TYR A 36 -13.28 3.56 22.85
C TYR A 36 -12.12 2.90 23.59
N TRP A 37 -11.77 3.38 24.79
CA TRP A 37 -10.62 2.86 25.53
C TRP A 37 -10.83 1.41 26.01
N LEU A 38 -12.05 1.03 26.34
CA LEU A 38 -12.38 -0.36 26.65
C LEU A 38 -12.14 -1.26 25.44
N LYS A 39 -12.62 -0.86 24.26
CA LYS A 39 -12.36 -1.57 22.99
C LYS A 39 -10.86 -1.68 22.69
N VAL A 40 -10.09 -0.61 22.92
CA VAL A 40 -8.63 -0.62 22.74
C VAL A 40 -7.99 -1.71 23.60
N VAL A 41 -8.34 -1.79 24.89
CA VAL A 41 -7.80 -2.80 25.81
C VAL A 41 -8.18 -4.21 25.35
N ILE A 42 -9.46 -4.44 25.03
CA ILE A 42 -9.96 -5.74 24.57
C ILE A 42 -9.21 -6.19 23.31
N PHE A 43 -9.13 -5.34 22.29
CA PHE A 43 -8.50 -5.73 21.03
C PHE A 43 -6.98 -5.88 21.17
N TYR A 44 -6.33 -5.07 21.99
CA TYR A 44 -4.92 -5.22 22.32
C TYR A 44 -4.63 -6.60 22.93
N ILE A 45 -5.46 -7.05 23.89
CA ILE A 45 -5.35 -8.37 24.50
C ILE A 45 -5.54 -9.46 23.43
N ILE A 46 -6.55 -9.36 22.57
CA ILE A 46 -6.79 -10.31 21.48
C ILE A 46 -5.55 -10.47 20.60
N VAL A 47 -4.96 -9.36 20.14
CA VAL A 47 -3.75 -9.39 19.29
C VAL A 47 -2.57 -10.01 20.03
N LYS A 48 -2.38 -9.68 21.32
CA LYS A 48 -1.28 -10.25 22.12
C LYS A 48 -1.44 -11.76 22.33
N VAL A 49 -2.65 -12.23 22.62
CA VAL A 49 -2.97 -13.66 22.77
C VAL A 49 -2.75 -14.39 21.45
N ARG A 50 -3.24 -13.84 20.33
CA ARG A 50 -3.03 -14.42 19.00
C ARG A 50 -1.56 -14.55 18.63
N ARG A 51 -0.74 -13.52 18.87
CA ARG A 51 0.72 -13.57 18.66
C ARG A 51 1.41 -14.62 19.51
N TRP A 52 0.94 -14.83 20.74
CA TRP A 52 1.48 -15.85 21.62
C TRP A 52 1.10 -17.26 21.14
N SER A 53 -0.17 -17.48 20.77
CA SER A 53 -0.65 -18.75 20.21
C SER A 53 0.01 -19.11 18.87
N ASN A 54 0.31 -18.12 18.03
CA ASN A 54 0.98 -18.36 16.75
C ASN A 54 2.38 -18.96 16.94
N LYS A 55 3.13 -18.53 17.97
CA LYS A 55 4.44 -19.12 18.30
C LYS A 55 4.35 -20.58 18.73
N THR A 56 3.15 -21.04 19.13
CA THR A 56 2.90 -22.41 19.56
C THR A 56 2.32 -23.30 18.45
N GLY A 57 2.25 -22.82 17.20
CA GLY A 57 1.93 -23.64 16.02
C GLY A 57 0.45 -24.00 15.83
N SER A 58 -0.48 -23.25 16.43
CA SER A 58 -1.91 -23.48 16.22
C SER A 58 -2.34 -23.03 14.82
N GLY A 59 -3.03 -23.89 14.05
CA GLY A 59 -3.61 -23.60 12.72
C GLY A 59 -4.76 -22.58 12.75
N ALA A 60 -4.49 -21.39 13.26
CA ALA A 60 -5.43 -20.30 13.45
C ALA A 60 -5.65 -19.52 12.15
N GLU A 61 -6.78 -18.82 12.04
CA GLU A 61 -7.04 -17.85 10.97
C GLU A 61 -5.88 -16.84 10.88
N VAL A 62 -5.40 -16.56 9.66
CA VAL A 62 -4.28 -15.65 9.38
C VAL A 62 -4.65 -14.19 9.72
N GLY A 63 -3.64 -13.37 10.01
CA GLY A 63 -3.78 -11.94 10.26
C GLY A 63 -3.96 -11.59 11.72
N TYR A 64 -3.74 -10.31 12.03
CA TYR A 64 -3.93 -9.73 13.37
C TYR A 64 -3.21 -10.53 14.48
N GLY A 65 -1.97 -10.94 14.21
CA GLY A 65 -1.09 -11.68 15.11
C GLY A 65 -0.71 -13.09 14.65
N VAL A 66 -1.20 -13.56 13.50
CA VAL A 66 -0.93 -14.90 12.96
C VAL A 66 -0.38 -14.78 11.55
N LYS A 67 0.77 -15.41 11.26
CA LYS A 67 1.42 -15.36 9.95
C LYS A 67 0.64 -16.15 8.91
N ALA A 68 0.71 -15.71 7.66
CA ALA A 68 0.18 -16.49 6.53
C ALA A 68 1.00 -17.75 6.26
N ARG A 69 2.32 -17.62 6.38
CA ARG A 69 3.30 -18.69 6.13
C ARG A 69 4.49 -18.50 7.06
N ASP A 70 5.02 -19.60 7.59
CA ASP A 70 6.20 -19.58 8.46
C ASP A 70 7.52 -19.73 7.68
N ASN A 71 7.44 -20.08 6.39
CA ASN A 71 8.59 -20.32 5.53
C ASN A 71 8.74 -19.17 4.51
N VAL A 72 9.92 -18.56 4.46
CA VAL A 72 10.22 -17.40 3.60
C VAL A 72 10.32 -17.76 2.12
N GLU A 73 10.74 -18.98 1.77
CA GLU A 73 10.76 -19.47 0.40
C GLU A 73 9.33 -19.51 -0.17
N LEU A 74 8.36 -19.95 0.63
CA LEU A 74 6.94 -19.97 0.26
C LEU A 74 6.34 -18.56 0.22
N MET A 75 6.82 -17.60 1.00
CA MET A 75 6.35 -16.21 0.92
C MET A 75 6.82 -15.52 -0.36
N GLU A 76 7.98 -15.89 -0.89
CA GLU A 76 8.67 -15.19 -1.98
C GLU A 76 8.41 -15.74 -3.38
N CYS A 77 7.77 -16.90 -3.48
CA CYS A 77 7.39 -17.46 -4.76
C CYS A 77 6.11 -16.82 -5.31
N VAL A 78 5.86 -17.07 -6.60
CA VAL A 78 4.58 -16.79 -7.24
C VAL A 78 3.47 -17.52 -6.47
N GLN A 79 2.42 -16.79 -6.10
CA GLN A 79 1.33 -17.33 -5.29
C GLN A 79 0.25 -17.96 -6.17
N PRO A 80 -0.33 -19.10 -5.75
CA PRO A 80 -1.51 -19.63 -6.42
C PRO A 80 -2.67 -18.63 -6.25
N LEU A 81 -3.33 -18.31 -7.37
CA LEU A 81 -4.54 -17.50 -7.35
C LEU A 81 -5.73 -18.36 -6.89
N SER A 82 -6.65 -17.75 -6.14
CA SER A 82 -7.92 -18.40 -5.82
C SER A 82 -8.86 -18.41 -7.04
N ASP A 83 -9.95 -19.19 -6.95
CA ASP A 83 -10.99 -19.22 -7.99
C ASP A 83 -11.84 -17.95 -8.06
N HIS A 84 -11.61 -16.97 -7.17
CA HIS A 84 -12.35 -15.72 -7.16
C HIS A 84 -11.91 -14.81 -8.33
N PRO A 85 -12.81 -14.12 -9.05
CA PRO A 85 -12.45 -13.25 -10.18
C PRO A 85 -11.50 -12.10 -9.79
N LYS A 86 -11.55 -11.68 -8.53
CA LYS A 86 -10.67 -10.66 -7.93
C LYS A 86 -9.46 -11.22 -7.16
N ALA A 87 -9.08 -12.48 -7.39
CA ALA A 87 -7.86 -13.06 -6.81
C ALA A 87 -6.64 -12.18 -7.12
N ILE A 88 -5.65 -12.21 -6.24
CA ILE A 88 -4.48 -11.34 -6.33
C ILE A 88 -3.20 -12.00 -5.88
N ASP A 89 -2.15 -11.70 -6.63
CA ASP A 89 -0.76 -11.90 -6.26
C ASP A 89 0.03 -10.71 -6.82
N ALA A 90 0.50 -9.82 -5.95
CA ALA A 90 1.03 -8.52 -6.33
C ALA A 90 2.42 -8.28 -5.74
N VAL A 91 3.32 -7.78 -6.57
CA VAL A 91 4.62 -7.27 -6.13
C VAL A 91 4.77 -5.83 -6.61
N TYR A 92 5.28 -4.99 -5.72
CA TYR A 92 5.54 -3.59 -5.98
C TYR A 92 6.95 -3.26 -5.53
N PHE A 93 7.63 -2.42 -6.30
CA PHE A 93 8.91 -1.90 -5.93
C PHE A 93 8.98 -0.42 -6.27
N ASN A 94 9.62 0.34 -5.41
CA ASN A 94 10.04 1.68 -5.71
C ASN A 94 11.48 1.94 -5.32
N GLY A 95 12.08 2.98 -5.89
CA GLY A 95 13.36 3.47 -5.45
C GLY A 95 13.65 4.88 -5.92
N ALA A 96 14.47 5.58 -5.15
CA ALA A 96 14.94 6.92 -5.46
C ALA A 96 16.40 7.11 -5.01
N ASN A 97 17.03 8.18 -5.48
CA ASN A 97 18.33 8.62 -4.97
C ASN A 97 18.44 10.14 -4.88
N GLU A 98 19.51 10.60 -4.24
CA GLU A 98 19.80 12.03 -4.05
C GLU A 98 19.94 12.83 -5.34
N SER A 99 20.29 12.16 -6.44
CA SER A 99 20.44 12.78 -7.75
C SER A 99 19.11 12.97 -8.47
N GLY A 100 18.00 12.50 -7.90
CA GLY A 100 16.66 12.66 -8.48
C GLY A 100 16.31 11.63 -9.55
N HIS A 101 16.98 10.47 -9.53
CA HIS A 101 16.48 9.30 -10.27
C HIS A 101 15.38 8.64 -9.45
N TYR A 102 14.33 8.18 -10.14
CA TYR A 102 13.23 7.45 -9.52
C TYR A 102 12.82 6.28 -10.42
N LEU A 103 12.44 5.17 -9.79
CA LEU A 103 11.89 3.99 -10.44
C LEU A 103 10.69 3.51 -9.63
N VAL A 104 9.56 3.31 -10.30
CA VAL A 104 8.38 2.64 -9.73
C VAL A 104 7.99 1.53 -10.66
N VAL A 105 7.79 0.33 -10.13
CA VAL A 105 7.45 -0.83 -10.94
C VAL A 105 6.61 -1.79 -10.13
N ALA A 106 5.49 -2.23 -10.71
CA ALA A 106 4.60 -3.15 -10.02
C ALA A 106 3.92 -4.09 -11.01
N THR A 107 3.59 -5.28 -10.53
CA THR A 107 2.74 -6.24 -11.23
C THR A 107 1.82 -6.92 -10.25
N ALA A 108 0.54 -6.94 -10.56
CA ALA A 108 -0.50 -7.65 -9.83
C ALA A 108 -1.13 -8.69 -10.76
N ARG A 109 -0.77 -9.96 -10.56
CA ARG A 109 -1.36 -11.10 -11.26
C ARG A 109 -2.83 -11.26 -10.87
N ARG A 110 -3.66 -11.47 -11.88
CA ARG A 110 -5.10 -11.70 -11.80
C ARG A 110 -5.46 -12.96 -12.59
N PRO A 111 -6.65 -13.55 -12.36
CA PRO A 111 -7.13 -14.66 -13.17
C PRO A 111 -7.09 -14.36 -14.67
N LYS A 112 -6.98 -15.43 -15.49
CA LYS A 112 -7.02 -15.36 -16.96
C LYS A 112 -5.89 -14.57 -17.62
N GLY A 113 -4.71 -14.50 -17.00
CA GLY A 113 -3.54 -13.85 -17.62
C GLY A 113 -3.57 -12.33 -17.60
N ILE A 114 -4.51 -11.73 -16.87
CA ILE A 114 -4.51 -10.28 -16.64
C ILE A 114 -3.44 -9.91 -15.62
N ILE A 115 -2.73 -8.83 -15.89
CA ILE A 115 -1.79 -8.22 -14.97
C ILE A 115 -2.13 -6.73 -14.83
N ASN A 116 -2.37 -6.27 -13.61
CA ASN A 116 -2.31 -4.84 -13.32
C ASN A 116 -0.84 -4.46 -13.19
N GLY A 117 -0.26 -3.82 -14.21
CA GLY A 117 1.16 -3.50 -14.27
C GLY A 117 1.44 -2.02 -14.52
N LEU A 118 2.52 -1.53 -13.95
CA LEU A 118 3.02 -0.17 -14.15
C LEU A 118 4.55 -0.14 -14.16
N LEU A 119 5.10 0.84 -14.86
CA LEU A 119 6.51 1.18 -14.83
C LEU A 119 6.67 2.69 -15.08
N PHE A 120 7.31 3.36 -14.11
CA PHE A 120 7.72 4.75 -14.20
C PHE A 120 9.24 4.84 -14.02
N ILE A 121 9.91 5.57 -14.90
CA ILE A 121 11.35 5.82 -14.80
C ILE A 121 11.59 7.31 -14.96
N ARG A 122 12.09 7.96 -13.92
CA ARG A 122 12.50 9.36 -13.99
C ARG A 122 14.01 9.46 -14.01
N VAL A 123 14.53 10.12 -15.03
CA VAL A 123 15.95 10.45 -15.16
C VAL A 123 16.09 11.98 -15.20
N PRO A 124 16.90 12.60 -14.33
CA PRO A 124 17.21 14.03 -14.40
C PRO A 124 17.72 14.43 -15.80
N GLY A 125 17.20 15.53 -16.35
CA GLY A 125 17.55 16.01 -17.69
C GLY A 125 16.80 15.34 -18.85
N LEU A 126 16.32 14.09 -18.68
CA LEU A 126 15.48 13.42 -19.67
C LEU A 126 13.98 13.65 -19.39
N GLY A 127 13.55 13.48 -18.13
CA GLY A 127 12.16 13.58 -17.70
C GLY A 127 11.58 12.25 -17.23
N LEU A 128 10.24 12.14 -17.23
CA LEU A 128 9.51 10.94 -16.76
C LEU A 128 9.04 10.07 -17.94
N LEU A 129 9.51 8.82 -17.95
CA LEU A 129 9.06 7.76 -18.84
C LEU A 129 7.97 6.92 -18.15
N GLN A 130 6.99 6.48 -18.93
CA GLN A 130 5.92 5.59 -18.50
C GLN A 130 5.55 4.57 -19.58
N LEU A 131 4.91 3.46 -19.21
CA LEU A 131 4.42 2.48 -20.18
C LEU A 131 3.44 3.14 -21.18
N PRO A 132 3.33 2.64 -22.42
CA PRO A 132 2.46 3.23 -23.44
C PRO A 132 1.00 3.31 -23.02
N LYS A 133 0.52 2.30 -22.28
CA LYS A 133 -0.86 2.19 -21.80
C LYS A 133 -1.23 3.14 -20.66
N MET A 134 -0.24 3.71 -19.97
CA MET A 134 -0.51 4.59 -18.83
C MET A 134 -1.44 5.76 -19.23
N PRO A 135 -2.40 6.14 -18.38
CA PRO A 135 -2.55 5.78 -16.96
C PRO A 135 -3.27 4.43 -16.72
N ASP A 136 -3.62 3.69 -17.77
CA ASP A 136 -4.21 2.35 -17.64
C ASP A 136 -3.15 1.31 -17.25
N THR A 137 -3.47 0.48 -16.27
CA THR A 137 -2.57 -0.60 -15.80
C THR A 137 -2.92 -1.97 -16.34
N MET A 138 -3.92 -2.10 -17.23
CA MET A 138 -4.36 -3.39 -17.76
C MET A 138 -3.39 -3.93 -18.82
N LEU A 139 -2.52 -4.85 -18.39
CA LEU A 139 -1.59 -5.60 -19.23
C LEU A 139 -2.04 -7.06 -19.37
N PHE A 140 -1.55 -7.73 -20.42
CA PHE A 140 -1.87 -9.13 -20.70
C PHE A 140 -0.60 -9.98 -20.78
N GLY A 141 -0.54 -11.04 -19.99
CA GLY A 141 0.56 -11.99 -19.91
C GLY A 141 0.09 -13.45 -19.95
N ASP A 142 0.98 -14.36 -19.57
CA ASP A 142 0.68 -15.80 -19.48
C ASP A 142 -0.17 -16.17 -18.25
N GLY A 143 -0.18 -15.31 -17.23
CA GLY A 143 -0.87 -15.52 -15.96
C GLY A 143 -0.08 -16.38 -14.97
N GLU A 144 1.08 -16.88 -15.33
CA GLU A 144 1.93 -17.73 -14.48
C GLU A 144 3.01 -16.94 -13.77
N GLN A 145 3.44 -15.83 -14.37
CA GLN A 145 4.59 -15.07 -13.89
C GLN A 145 4.23 -13.61 -13.63
N PHE A 146 5.09 -12.90 -12.91
CA PHE A 146 5.01 -11.44 -12.80
C PHE A 146 5.54 -10.78 -14.08
N ALA A 147 4.91 -11.08 -15.23
CA ALA A 147 5.39 -10.64 -16.53
C ALA A 147 4.25 -10.39 -17.53
N ALA A 148 4.28 -9.22 -18.17
CA ALA A 148 3.38 -8.86 -19.26
C ALA A 148 4.00 -7.76 -20.13
N GLU A 149 3.77 -7.82 -21.44
CA GLU A 149 4.06 -6.71 -22.37
C GLU A 149 5.49 -6.14 -22.25
N GLY A 150 6.49 -7.02 -22.14
CA GLY A 150 7.90 -6.67 -22.01
C GLY A 150 8.39 -6.47 -20.58
N LEU A 151 7.49 -6.21 -19.62
CA LEU A 151 7.82 -6.11 -18.19
C LEU A 151 7.94 -7.50 -17.57
N ARG A 152 8.95 -7.71 -16.74
CA ARG A 152 9.20 -8.96 -15.99
C ARG A 152 9.83 -8.68 -14.64
N ILE A 153 9.23 -9.22 -13.59
CA ILE A 153 9.76 -9.23 -12.23
C ILE A 153 9.98 -10.69 -11.84
N THR A 154 11.13 -11.04 -11.27
CA THR A 154 11.48 -12.44 -10.98
C THR A 154 12.16 -12.57 -9.63
N PRO A 155 11.61 -13.38 -8.70
CA PRO A 155 12.33 -13.73 -7.48
C PRO A 155 13.54 -14.60 -7.83
N VAL A 156 14.72 -14.22 -7.34
CA VAL A 156 15.97 -14.96 -7.59
C VAL A 156 16.44 -15.65 -6.32
N LYS A 157 16.39 -14.94 -5.19
CA LYS A 157 16.70 -15.47 -3.87
C LYS A 157 15.68 -14.91 -2.86
N PRO A 158 14.92 -15.77 -2.17
CA PRO A 158 13.93 -15.35 -1.18
C PRO A 158 14.46 -14.30 -0.21
N MET A 159 13.69 -13.23 -0.03
CA MET A 159 13.95 -12.12 0.90
C MET A 159 15.28 -11.40 0.68
N SER A 160 15.90 -11.55 -0.50
CA SER A 160 17.26 -11.06 -0.72
C SER A 160 17.54 -10.56 -2.12
N VAL A 161 17.08 -11.23 -3.18
CA VAL A 161 17.41 -10.86 -4.55
C VAL A 161 16.21 -11.02 -5.47
N TRP A 162 15.91 -9.96 -6.20
CA TRP A 162 14.93 -9.93 -7.28
C TRP A 162 15.54 -9.34 -8.54
N LYS A 163 15.07 -9.80 -9.70
CA LYS A 163 15.42 -9.23 -11.00
C LYS A 163 14.21 -8.50 -11.57
N ILE A 164 14.42 -7.29 -12.06
CA ILE A 164 13.40 -6.44 -12.69
C ILE A 164 13.92 -6.09 -14.08
N GLN A 165 13.14 -6.45 -15.10
CA GLN A 165 13.52 -6.24 -16.49
C GLN A 165 12.36 -5.67 -17.28
N TYR A 166 12.68 -4.83 -18.25
CA TYR A 166 11.73 -4.34 -19.24
C TYR A 166 12.43 -4.20 -20.59
N GLU A 167 11.79 -4.61 -21.67
CA GLU A 167 12.25 -4.31 -23.02
C GLU A 167 11.03 -3.98 -23.88
N GLY A 168 10.95 -2.73 -24.35
CA GLY A 168 9.82 -2.26 -25.11
C GLY A 168 9.73 -0.74 -25.25
N PRO A 169 8.68 -0.25 -25.92
CA PRO A 169 8.46 1.17 -26.09
C PRO A 169 7.94 1.82 -24.81
N MET A 170 8.47 2.97 -24.41
CA MET A 170 7.88 3.85 -23.41
C MET A 170 7.52 5.21 -24.02
N LYS A 171 6.66 5.95 -23.33
CA LYS A 171 6.34 7.35 -23.68
C LYS A 171 6.78 8.28 -22.56
N MET A 172 7.11 9.51 -22.90
CA MET A 172 7.29 10.61 -21.96
C MET A 172 5.94 11.05 -21.40
N LYS A 173 5.88 11.41 -20.12
CA LYS A 173 4.68 11.97 -19.48
C LYS A 173 4.19 13.22 -20.22
N ASP A 174 5.09 14.17 -20.47
CA ASP A 174 4.77 15.47 -21.08
C ASP A 174 4.75 15.42 -22.61
N SER A 175 4.95 14.25 -23.21
CA SER A 175 4.83 14.04 -24.66
C SER A 175 4.20 12.67 -24.94
N PRO A 176 2.88 12.52 -24.77
CA PRO A 176 2.21 11.21 -24.82
C PRO A 176 2.31 10.47 -26.16
N LEU A 177 2.63 11.18 -27.25
CA LEU A 177 2.84 10.63 -28.59
C LEU A 177 4.28 10.14 -28.83
N SER A 178 5.20 10.45 -27.91
CA SER A 178 6.58 9.95 -27.99
C SER A 178 6.61 8.43 -27.87
N ARG A 179 7.58 7.82 -28.56
CA ARG A 179 7.83 6.40 -28.51
C ARG A 179 9.32 6.19 -28.47
N LEU A 180 9.83 5.89 -27.28
CA LEU A 180 11.23 5.67 -27.00
C LEU A 180 11.48 4.20 -26.77
N ASN A 181 12.47 3.61 -27.42
CA ASN A 181 12.93 2.26 -27.16
C ASN A 181 13.68 2.23 -25.83
N VAL A 182 13.16 1.45 -24.87
CA VAL A 182 13.71 1.36 -23.52
C VAL A 182 14.05 -0.09 -23.17
N LYS A 183 15.24 -0.28 -22.61
CA LYS A 183 15.67 -1.52 -21.98
C LYS A 183 16.08 -1.29 -20.54
N LEU A 184 15.42 -1.96 -19.60
CA LEU A 184 15.71 -1.94 -18.17
C LEU A 184 16.27 -3.30 -17.75
N ASP A 185 17.38 -3.32 -17.03
CA ASP A 185 17.86 -4.49 -16.30
C ASP A 185 18.37 -4.03 -14.92
N ILE A 186 17.59 -4.37 -13.89
CA ILE A 186 17.81 -3.95 -12.52
C ILE A 186 17.82 -5.18 -11.62
N LYS A 187 18.77 -5.19 -10.69
CA LYS A 187 18.81 -6.12 -9.58
C LYS A 187 18.39 -5.40 -8.32
N TRP A 188 17.33 -5.88 -7.68
CA TRP A 188 16.97 -5.47 -6.33
C TRP A 188 17.65 -6.40 -5.33
N THR A 189 18.23 -5.83 -4.28
CA THR A 189 18.89 -6.59 -3.22
C THR A 189 18.56 -6.07 -1.82
N SER A 190 18.51 -6.97 -0.84
CA SER A 190 18.43 -6.61 0.57
C SER A 190 19.18 -7.57 1.48
N LYS A 191 19.61 -7.00 2.62
CA LYS A 191 20.12 -7.71 3.81
C LYS A 191 19.31 -7.32 5.06
N GLN A 192 18.26 -6.53 4.90
CA GLN A 192 17.46 -6.00 5.99
C GLN A 192 16.35 -6.99 6.35
N PRO A 193 15.89 -7.03 7.61
CA PRO A 193 14.69 -7.78 7.95
C PRO A 193 13.48 -7.30 7.13
N TYR A 194 12.58 -8.21 6.78
CA TYR A 194 11.26 -7.83 6.25
C TYR A 194 10.34 -7.43 7.42
N PHE A 195 9.28 -6.70 7.09
CA PHE A 195 8.21 -6.32 8.00
C PHE A 195 6.91 -6.98 7.57
N ASP A 196 6.37 -7.87 8.39
CA ASP A 196 5.13 -8.59 8.12
C ASP A 196 3.95 -7.91 8.82
N PHE A 197 3.01 -7.38 8.05
CA PHE A 197 1.89 -6.63 8.61
C PHE A 197 0.92 -7.50 9.42
N ASP A 198 0.94 -8.82 9.23
CA ASP A 198 0.14 -9.72 10.04
C ASP A 198 0.68 -9.82 11.47
N THR A 199 1.99 -9.67 11.69
CA THR A 199 2.63 -9.96 12.99
C THR A 199 3.44 -8.83 13.61
N ASP A 200 3.98 -7.92 12.81
CA ASP A 200 4.96 -6.93 13.26
C ASP A 200 4.37 -5.55 13.56
N MET A 201 3.13 -5.27 13.11
CA MET A 201 2.44 -4.01 13.43
C MET A 201 2.44 -3.71 14.93
N ASN A 202 2.46 -2.43 15.29
CA ASN A 202 2.31 -2.06 16.69
C ASN A 202 0.91 -2.42 17.21
N ALA A 203 0.83 -3.37 18.15
CA ALA A 203 -0.46 -3.88 18.65
C ALA A 203 -1.37 -2.78 19.24
N ARG A 204 -0.78 -1.74 19.85
CA ARG A 204 -1.55 -0.62 20.39
C ARG A 204 -2.09 0.28 19.28
N ALA A 205 -1.31 0.55 18.24
CA ALA A 205 -1.77 1.32 17.07
C ALA A 205 -2.91 0.62 16.32
N LEU A 206 -2.76 -0.69 16.10
CA LEU A 206 -3.81 -1.51 15.51
C LEU A 206 -5.08 -1.51 16.37
N ALA A 207 -4.94 -1.71 17.70
CA ALA A 207 -6.09 -1.69 18.61
C ALA A 207 -6.80 -0.32 18.64
N ARG A 208 -6.07 0.80 18.57
CA ARG A 208 -6.67 2.14 18.44
C ARG A 208 -7.44 2.29 17.13
N SER A 209 -6.90 1.82 16.02
CA SER A 209 -7.55 1.89 14.70
C SER A 209 -8.88 1.12 14.71
N ILE A 210 -8.87 -0.13 15.19
CA ILE A 210 -10.06 -0.99 15.26
C ILE A 210 -11.09 -0.48 16.28
N ALA A 211 -10.65 0.08 17.41
CA ALA A 211 -11.55 0.56 18.46
C ALA A 211 -12.33 1.83 18.07
N ARG A 212 -11.87 2.59 17.06
CA ARG A 212 -12.59 3.74 16.52
C ARG A 212 -13.88 3.34 15.82
N GLU A 213 -13.94 2.13 15.29
CA GLU A 213 -15.09 1.68 14.52
C GLU A 213 -16.24 1.17 15.41
N PRO A 214 -17.50 1.28 14.94
CA PRO A 214 -18.62 0.57 15.53
C PRO A 214 -18.40 -0.94 15.45
N TRP A 215 -18.49 -1.63 16.59
CA TRP A 215 -18.29 -3.07 16.63
C TRP A 215 -19.63 -3.79 16.45
N SER A 216 -19.64 -4.73 15.52
CA SER A 216 -20.76 -5.64 15.27
C SER A 216 -20.21 -6.97 14.75
N ARG A 217 -21.05 -8.01 14.71
CA ARG A 217 -20.67 -9.27 14.07
C ARG A 217 -20.30 -9.07 12.59
N GLN A 218 -21.08 -8.25 11.88
CA GLN A 218 -20.84 -7.91 10.49
C GLN A 218 -19.50 -7.19 10.30
N TYR A 219 -19.14 -6.26 11.20
CA TYR A 219 -17.85 -5.58 11.15
C TYR A 219 -16.68 -6.56 11.23
N PHE A 220 -16.69 -7.49 12.20
CA PHE A 220 -15.62 -8.49 12.32
C PHE A 220 -15.63 -9.52 11.18
N GLN A 221 -16.77 -9.76 10.54
CA GLN A 221 -16.81 -10.55 9.30
C GLN A 221 -16.14 -9.81 8.14
N GLN A 222 -16.46 -8.54 7.92
CA GLN A 222 -15.82 -7.70 6.89
C GLN A 222 -14.31 -7.56 7.12
N LEU A 223 -13.90 -7.42 8.38
CA LEU A 223 -12.49 -7.37 8.77
C LEU A 223 -11.71 -8.64 8.38
N ARG A 224 -12.35 -9.80 8.45
CA ARG A 224 -11.78 -11.08 8.02
C ARG A 224 -11.81 -11.23 6.50
N GLU A 225 -12.92 -10.91 5.86
CA GLU A 225 -13.08 -11.05 4.40
C GLU A 225 -12.19 -10.11 3.60
N ALA A 226 -11.84 -8.95 4.17
CA ALA A 226 -10.95 -7.97 3.55
C ALA A 226 -9.46 -8.25 3.80
N HIS A 227 -9.13 -9.20 4.68
CA HIS A 227 -7.74 -9.52 5.01
C HIS A 227 -6.97 -10.02 3.79
N GLN A 228 -5.73 -9.55 3.68
CA GLN A 228 -4.74 -10.00 2.71
C GLN A 228 -3.40 -10.08 3.41
N SER A 229 -2.58 -11.04 3.01
CA SER A 229 -1.21 -11.13 3.49
C SER A 229 -0.37 -10.09 2.77
N HIS A 230 0.43 -9.34 3.54
CA HIS A 230 1.25 -8.26 3.01
C HIS A 230 2.50 -8.11 3.87
N TYR A 231 3.65 -8.04 3.21
CA TYR A 231 4.91 -7.74 3.85
C TYR A 231 5.77 -6.86 2.96
N GLU A 232 6.67 -6.13 3.61
CA GLU A 232 7.54 -5.16 2.96
C GLU A 232 8.99 -5.40 3.37
N GLN A 233 9.91 -4.95 2.52
CA GLN A 233 11.33 -5.02 2.79
C GLN A 233 12.07 -3.83 2.19
N MET A 234 12.89 -3.18 3.00
CA MET A 234 13.80 -2.14 2.54
C MET A 234 15.02 -2.77 1.85
N GLY A 235 15.55 -2.12 0.82
CA GLY A 235 16.65 -2.64 0.02
C GLY A 235 17.24 -1.59 -0.91
N ARG A 236 17.89 -2.07 -1.97
CA ARG A 236 18.52 -1.25 -3.00
C ARG A 236 18.29 -1.82 -4.38
N MET A 237 18.13 -0.94 -5.36
CA MET A 237 18.16 -1.28 -6.78
C MET A 237 19.46 -0.81 -7.40
N GLU A 238 20.08 -1.69 -8.17
CA GLU A 238 21.23 -1.34 -9.00
C GLU A 238 21.11 -1.97 -10.39
N GLY A 239 21.43 -1.18 -11.42
CA GLY A 239 21.51 -1.65 -12.80
C GLY A 239 21.39 -0.50 -13.79
N THR A 240 20.88 -0.77 -14.98
CA THR A 240 20.88 0.18 -16.11
C THR A 240 19.51 0.31 -16.74
N VAL A 241 19.17 1.54 -17.13
CA VAL A 241 18.14 1.81 -18.13
C VAL A 241 18.80 2.36 -19.38
N VAL A 242 18.52 1.78 -20.54
CA VAL A 242 18.99 2.26 -21.85
C VAL A 242 17.81 2.86 -22.58
N VAL A 243 17.90 4.12 -22.98
CA VAL A 243 16.85 4.85 -23.71
C VAL A 243 17.43 5.29 -25.05
N GLU A 244 16.88 4.83 -26.16
CA GLU A 244 17.38 5.15 -27.51
C GLU A 244 18.91 4.92 -27.63
N GLY A 245 19.39 3.79 -27.10
CA GLY A 245 20.81 3.43 -27.09
C GLY A 245 21.67 4.16 -26.04
N HIS A 246 21.13 5.13 -25.30
CA HIS A 246 21.85 5.88 -24.29
C HIS A 246 21.68 5.24 -22.89
N PRO A 247 22.76 4.77 -22.25
CA PRO A 247 22.68 4.12 -20.94
C PRO A 247 22.65 5.13 -19.78
N TYR A 248 21.82 4.85 -18.79
CA TYR A 248 21.76 5.55 -17.50
C TYR A 248 21.86 4.52 -16.38
N ILE A 249 22.82 4.74 -15.47
CA ILE A 249 23.06 3.85 -14.33
C ILE A 249 22.14 4.27 -13.19
N LEU A 250 21.35 3.32 -12.67
CA LEU A 250 20.48 3.53 -11.54
C LEU A 250 21.10 2.87 -10.30
N ARG A 251 21.21 3.65 -9.22
CA ARG A 251 21.55 3.21 -7.87
C ARG A 251 20.58 3.87 -6.92
N LEU A 252 19.59 3.11 -6.45
CA LEU A 252 18.44 3.65 -5.75
C LEU A 252 18.30 2.96 -4.39
N ASP A 253 18.06 3.75 -3.35
CA ASP A 253 17.48 3.22 -2.12
C ASP A 253 16.02 2.90 -2.38
N SER A 254 15.57 1.74 -1.91
CA SER A 254 14.38 1.11 -2.43
C SER A 254 13.56 0.43 -1.33
N MET A 255 12.26 0.34 -1.56
CA MET A 255 11.34 -0.52 -0.84
C MET A 255 10.71 -1.50 -1.83
N ARG A 256 10.42 -2.72 -1.37
CA ARG A 256 9.54 -3.65 -2.07
C ARG A 256 8.42 -4.12 -1.17
N ASP A 257 7.30 -4.46 -1.76
CA ASP A 257 6.23 -5.21 -1.13
C ASP A 257 5.85 -6.45 -1.92
N HIS A 258 5.22 -7.38 -1.22
CA HIS A 258 4.52 -8.50 -1.82
C HIS A 258 3.21 -8.71 -1.06
N SER A 259 2.12 -8.71 -1.81
CA SER A 259 0.76 -8.81 -1.29
C SER A 259 -0.05 -9.86 -2.03
N TYR A 260 -0.70 -10.76 -1.30
CA TYR A 260 -1.53 -11.80 -1.89
C TYR A 260 -2.70 -12.16 -0.97
N GLY A 261 -3.75 -12.73 -1.56
CA GLY A 261 -4.91 -13.13 -0.79
C GLY A 261 -6.01 -13.73 -1.64
N HIS A 262 -7.08 -14.14 -0.96
CA HIS A 262 -8.24 -14.74 -1.61
C HIS A 262 -8.85 -13.80 -2.66
N LYS A 263 -8.97 -12.51 -2.33
CA LYS A 263 -9.42 -11.45 -3.25
C LYS A 263 -8.90 -10.08 -2.84
N ARG A 264 -8.86 -9.12 -3.77
CA ARG A 264 -8.69 -7.69 -3.50
C ARG A 264 -9.81 -6.89 -4.11
N GLU A 265 -10.57 -6.21 -3.26
CA GLU A 265 -11.65 -5.30 -3.66
C GLU A 265 -11.20 -3.84 -3.49
N TRP A 266 -10.80 -3.21 -4.60
CA TRP A 266 -10.39 -1.80 -4.60
C TRP A 266 -11.53 -0.86 -4.21
N LYS A 267 -12.80 -1.23 -4.46
CA LYS A 267 -13.98 -0.45 -4.05
C LYS A 267 -14.12 -0.29 -2.53
N LEU A 268 -13.37 -1.06 -1.73
CA LEU A 268 -13.34 -0.90 -0.26
C LEU A 268 -12.51 0.30 0.18
N MET A 269 -11.53 0.73 -0.62
CA MET A 269 -10.75 1.93 -0.31
C MET A 269 -11.64 3.16 -0.41
N HIS A 270 -11.52 4.05 0.57
CA HIS A 270 -11.85 5.47 0.37
C HIS A 270 -10.63 6.18 -0.19
N ARG A 271 -9.49 6.01 0.50
CA ARG A 271 -8.17 6.53 0.14
C ARG A 271 -7.08 6.06 1.09
N TYR A 272 -5.82 6.27 0.72
CA TYR A 272 -4.69 6.22 1.64
C TYR A 272 -3.62 7.25 1.29
N GLY A 273 -2.67 7.45 2.20
CA GLY A 273 -1.43 8.17 1.96
C GLY A 273 -0.27 7.43 2.61
N LEU A 274 0.65 6.94 1.79
CA LEU A 274 1.85 6.20 2.21
C LEU A 274 3.11 6.96 1.79
N HIS A 275 4.12 6.99 2.65
CA HIS A 275 5.37 7.72 2.44
C HIS A 275 6.56 6.78 2.61
N MET A 276 7.23 6.51 1.51
CA MET A 276 8.42 5.68 1.44
C MET A 276 9.63 6.58 1.26
N PHE A 277 10.59 6.51 2.18
CA PHE A 277 11.74 7.41 2.17
C PHE A 277 13.03 6.71 2.58
N ALA A 278 14.14 7.31 2.14
CA ALA A 278 15.49 7.03 2.58
C ALA A 278 16.21 8.35 2.88
N THR A 279 17.10 8.36 3.86
CA THR A 279 17.97 9.50 4.17
C THR A 279 19.42 9.19 3.85
N HIS A 280 20.23 10.23 3.66
CA HIS A 280 21.66 10.10 3.40
C HIS A 280 22.45 9.34 4.49
N ASP A 281 21.97 9.35 5.74
CA ASP A 281 22.55 8.63 6.88
C ASP A 281 21.99 7.21 7.06
N GLY A 282 21.14 6.74 6.14
CA GLY A 282 20.70 5.34 6.07
C GLY A 282 19.44 4.99 6.85
N LEU A 283 18.67 5.97 7.36
CA LEU A 283 17.30 5.72 7.80
C LEU A 283 16.43 5.46 6.57
N GLN A 284 15.68 4.37 6.58
CA GLN A 284 14.62 4.10 5.60
C GLN A 284 13.29 3.89 6.32
N GLY A 285 12.18 4.13 5.64
CA GLY A 285 10.87 3.94 6.24
C GLY A 285 9.75 3.92 5.23
N ASN A 286 8.67 3.21 5.56
CA ASN A 286 7.37 3.35 4.94
C ASN A 286 6.38 3.69 6.06
N VAL A 287 5.71 4.83 5.97
CA VAL A 287 4.80 5.33 7.01
C VAL A 287 3.55 5.90 6.35
N GLY A 288 2.38 5.61 6.89
CA GLY A 288 1.16 6.17 6.33
C GLY A 288 -0.12 5.80 7.05
N ILE A 289 -1.22 6.18 6.41
CA ILE A 289 -2.57 5.95 6.91
C ILE A 289 -3.46 5.45 5.79
N ILE A 290 -4.23 4.41 6.09
CA ILE A 290 -5.25 3.86 5.19
C ILE A 290 -6.65 4.19 5.72
N CYS A 291 -7.54 4.61 4.82
CA CYS A 291 -8.97 4.72 5.05
C CYS A 291 -9.71 3.70 4.17
N GLN A 292 -10.09 2.59 4.80
CA GLN A 292 -10.96 1.56 4.25
C GLN A 292 -12.21 1.48 5.15
N PRO A 293 -13.30 2.21 4.86
CA PRO A 293 -14.42 2.35 5.80
C PRO A 293 -15.08 1.04 6.25
N ALA A 294 -14.93 -0.05 5.48
CA ALA A 294 -15.41 -1.38 5.86
C ALA A 294 -14.58 -2.04 6.99
N THR A 295 -13.36 -1.58 7.24
CA THR A 295 -12.44 -2.16 8.24
C THR A 295 -11.90 -1.12 9.20
N CYS A 296 -11.27 -0.06 8.69
CA CYS A 296 -10.68 1.01 9.47
C CYS A 296 -10.78 2.31 8.66
N THR A 297 -11.45 3.31 9.22
CA THR A 297 -11.45 4.66 8.63
C THR A 297 -10.15 5.42 8.88
N GLN A 298 -9.34 4.94 9.84
CA GLN A 298 -8.01 5.44 10.13
C GLN A 298 -7.13 4.28 10.63
N LEU A 299 -6.44 3.62 9.72
CA LEU A 299 -5.42 2.61 10.04
C LEU A 299 -4.03 3.25 10.00
N GLU A 300 -3.43 3.46 11.17
CA GLU A 300 -2.04 3.90 11.29
C GLU A 300 -1.10 2.72 11.05
N MET A 301 -0.17 2.83 10.09
CA MET A 301 0.73 1.74 9.76
C MET A 301 2.10 2.21 9.28
N GLY A 302 3.02 1.25 9.25
CA GLY A 302 4.37 1.47 8.75
C GLY A 302 5.46 1.05 9.74
N TYR A 303 6.69 1.27 9.32
CA TYR A 303 7.89 0.98 10.08
C TYR A 303 9.05 1.84 9.59
N ILE A 304 10.09 1.89 10.42
CA ILE A 304 11.40 2.38 10.02
C ILE A 304 12.42 1.25 10.06
N SER A 305 13.45 1.35 9.24
CA SER A 305 14.63 0.51 9.28
C SER A 305 15.87 1.40 9.40
N GLU A 306 16.65 1.19 10.45
CA GLU A 306 17.88 1.94 10.73
C GLU A 306 18.89 0.98 11.38
N GLY A 307 20.12 0.92 10.87
CA GLY A 307 21.16 0.03 11.42
C GLY A 307 20.79 -1.46 11.42
N GLY A 308 19.99 -1.92 10.46
CA GLY A 308 19.54 -3.32 10.36
C GLY A 308 18.42 -3.70 11.33
N LYS A 309 17.86 -2.74 12.08
CA LYS A 309 16.72 -2.94 12.97
C LYS A 309 15.46 -2.35 12.36
N VAL A 310 14.43 -3.19 12.24
CA VAL A 310 13.08 -2.77 11.85
C VAL A 310 12.26 -2.45 13.10
N THR A 311 11.65 -1.26 13.12
CA THR A 311 10.84 -0.78 14.25
C THR A 311 9.46 -0.34 13.77
N PRO A 312 8.36 -0.91 14.29
CA PRO A 312 7.01 -0.54 13.87
C PRO A 312 6.67 0.88 14.31
N VAL A 313 5.91 1.57 13.45
CA VAL A 313 5.27 2.83 13.80
C VAL A 313 4.18 2.59 14.84
N SER A 314 4.16 3.42 15.88
CA SER A 314 3.21 3.36 16.99
C SER A 314 2.16 4.46 16.97
N SER A 315 2.34 5.50 16.16
CA SER A 315 1.34 6.55 15.87
C SER A 315 1.76 7.38 14.66
N VAL A 316 0.79 7.90 13.91
CA VAL A 316 0.99 8.80 12.78
C VAL A 316 0.08 10.01 12.94
N ASN A 317 0.67 11.20 12.97
CA ASN A 317 0.00 12.49 13.01
C ASN A 317 -0.15 13.06 11.61
N LEU A 318 -0.78 12.28 10.72
CA LEU A 318 -1.27 12.69 9.42
C LEU A 318 -2.78 12.53 9.45
N SER A 319 -3.54 13.48 8.93
CA SER A 319 -5.01 13.37 8.91
C SER A 319 -5.47 13.43 7.46
N LEU A 320 -6.03 12.33 6.96
CA LEU A 320 -6.48 12.25 5.56
C LEU A 320 -7.56 13.29 5.27
N TRP A 321 -8.52 13.51 6.17
CA TRP A 321 -9.56 14.54 6.01
C TRP A 321 -9.01 15.98 5.93
N GLN A 322 -7.79 16.24 6.40
CA GLN A 322 -7.13 17.54 6.28
C GLN A 322 -6.25 17.64 5.03
N HIS A 323 -5.76 16.51 4.51
CA HIS A 323 -4.78 16.48 3.42
C HIS A 323 -5.35 15.76 2.21
N GLY A 324 -5.66 16.52 1.15
CA GLY A 324 -6.05 15.96 -0.15
C GLY A 324 -7.44 15.34 -0.23
N GLU A 325 -8.36 15.62 0.70
CA GLU A 325 -9.72 15.04 0.68
C GLU A 325 -10.50 15.35 -0.60
N ASN A 326 -10.19 16.47 -1.24
CA ASN A 326 -10.73 16.88 -2.53
C ASN A 326 -10.20 16.07 -3.74
N GLY A 327 -9.39 15.04 -3.52
CA GLY A 327 -8.74 14.26 -4.57
C GLY A 327 -7.36 14.79 -5.00
N TYR A 328 -6.89 15.90 -4.44
CA TYR A 328 -5.62 16.52 -4.84
C TYR A 328 -4.69 16.65 -3.63
N PRO A 329 -3.71 15.74 -3.47
CA PRO A 329 -2.83 15.77 -2.31
C PRO A 329 -1.86 16.97 -2.38
N PRO A 330 -1.53 17.62 -1.25
CA PRO A 330 -0.68 18.82 -1.21
C PRO A 330 0.74 18.51 -1.69
N SER A 331 1.41 19.41 -2.42
CA SER A 331 2.78 19.20 -2.93
C SER A 331 3.89 19.54 -1.94
N ASP A 332 3.56 20.33 -0.92
CA ASP A 332 4.44 20.77 0.16
C ASP A 332 3.65 20.66 1.47
N TYR A 333 4.11 19.80 2.37
CA TYR A 333 3.43 19.51 3.64
C TYR A 333 4.37 18.78 4.61
N SER A 334 3.95 18.72 5.87
CA SER A 334 4.64 17.99 6.91
C SER A 334 3.69 17.19 7.79
N PHE A 335 4.20 16.12 8.38
CA PHE A 335 3.51 15.35 9.41
C PHE A 335 4.52 14.78 10.41
N SER A 336 4.05 14.25 11.54
CA SER A 336 4.92 13.51 12.46
C SER A 336 4.47 12.07 12.67
N PHE A 337 5.37 11.21 13.07
CA PHE A 337 5.07 9.84 13.49
C PHE A 337 5.98 9.42 14.64
N VAL A 338 5.57 8.40 15.39
CA VAL A 338 6.37 7.82 16.48
C VAL A 338 6.75 6.40 16.14
N ALA A 339 8.04 6.06 16.26
CA ALA A 339 8.55 4.70 16.16
C ALA A 339 9.59 4.47 17.26
N GLY A 340 9.51 3.34 17.97
CA GLY A 340 10.44 3.03 19.06
C GLY A 340 10.44 4.04 20.21
N GLY A 341 9.34 4.76 20.42
CA GLY A 341 9.23 5.81 21.45
C GLY A 341 9.87 7.14 21.06
N LYS A 342 10.40 7.28 19.85
CA LYS A 342 10.96 8.53 19.31
C LYS A 342 10.02 9.13 18.28
N GLU A 343 9.83 10.44 18.33
CA GLU A 343 9.10 11.20 17.32
C GLU A 343 10.00 11.55 16.13
N TYR A 344 9.41 11.50 14.94
CA TYR A 344 10.00 11.87 13.67
C TYR A 344 9.07 12.87 12.97
N VAL A 345 9.60 14.03 12.64
CA VAL A 345 8.94 15.04 11.80
C VAL A 345 9.40 14.84 10.37
N VAL A 346 8.45 14.72 9.46
CA VAL A 346 8.66 14.50 8.03
C VAL A 346 8.17 15.72 7.28
N GLU A 347 9.05 16.31 6.48
CA GLU A 347 8.71 17.32 5.48
C GLU A 347 8.76 16.67 4.11
N VAL A 348 7.76 16.93 3.27
CA VAL A 348 7.59 16.29 1.95
C VAL A 348 7.50 17.36 0.88
N TYR A 349 8.40 17.29 -0.11
CA TYR A 349 8.41 18.19 -1.26
C TYR A 349 8.33 17.37 -2.55
N VAL A 350 7.24 17.53 -3.27
CA VAL A 350 6.91 16.71 -4.44
C VAL A 350 7.61 17.26 -5.69
N VAL A 351 8.31 16.37 -6.39
CA VAL A 351 9.06 16.66 -7.62
C VAL A 351 8.20 16.35 -8.85
N GLU A 352 7.52 15.22 -8.84
CA GLU A 352 6.75 14.71 -9.97
C GLU A 352 5.58 13.88 -9.43
N ALA A 353 4.44 13.89 -10.12
CA ALA A 353 3.24 13.17 -9.66
C ALA A 353 2.45 12.61 -10.85
N PRO A 354 2.93 11.55 -11.54
CA PRO A 354 2.09 10.78 -12.44
C PRO A 354 0.92 10.14 -11.71
N GLU A 355 -0.13 9.84 -12.48
CA GLU A 355 -1.30 9.14 -11.98
C GLU A 355 -1.52 7.87 -12.78
N PHE A 356 -2.12 6.87 -12.12
CA PHE A 356 -2.53 5.64 -12.76
C PHE A 356 -3.80 5.09 -12.12
N TYR A 357 -4.48 4.20 -12.83
CA TYR A 357 -5.71 3.59 -12.37
C TYR A 357 -5.56 2.08 -12.24
N ILE A 358 -6.08 1.53 -11.15
CA ILE A 358 -6.02 0.09 -10.84
C ILE A 358 -7.43 -0.49 -10.81
N GLY A 359 -7.53 -1.71 -11.31
CA GLY A 359 -8.74 -2.52 -11.31
C GLY A 359 -9.44 -2.49 -12.67
N TRP A 360 -10.39 -3.39 -12.83
CA TRP A 360 -11.02 -3.64 -14.13
C TRP A 360 -11.77 -2.43 -14.65
N GLU A 361 -12.43 -1.72 -13.74
CA GLU A 361 -13.27 -0.57 -14.01
C GLU A 361 -12.60 0.73 -13.55
N TRP A 362 -11.28 0.72 -13.35
CA TRP A 362 -10.55 1.82 -12.74
C TRP A 362 -11.14 2.20 -11.37
N GLU A 363 -11.36 1.23 -10.50
CA GLU A 363 -11.98 1.44 -9.19
C GLU A 363 -11.14 2.34 -8.27
N THR A 364 -9.84 2.40 -8.52
CA THR A 364 -8.86 3.16 -7.75
C THR A 364 -8.05 4.04 -8.69
N ARG A 365 -7.82 5.29 -8.28
CA ARG A 365 -6.85 6.21 -8.88
C ARG A 365 -5.73 6.44 -7.89
N VAL A 366 -4.50 6.21 -8.31
CA VAL A 366 -3.30 6.44 -7.51
C VAL A 366 -2.52 7.61 -8.08
N VAL A 367 -2.14 8.54 -7.21
CA VAL A 367 -1.19 9.62 -7.49
C VAL A 367 0.16 9.18 -6.93
N GLU A 368 1.07 8.77 -7.81
CA GLU A 368 2.39 8.24 -7.47
C GLU A 368 3.40 9.39 -7.46
N ARG A 369 3.87 9.80 -6.28
CA ARG A 369 4.58 11.08 -6.14
C ARG A 369 6.04 10.85 -5.84
N MET A 370 6.89 11.24 -6.77
CA MET A 370 8.32 11.30 -6.55
C MET A 370 8.61 12.52 -5.67
N ALA A 371 9.30 12.32 -4.55
CA ALA A 371 9.46 13.35 -3.54
C ALA A 371 10.88 13.40 -2.97
N THR A 372 11.26 14.61 -2.57
CA THR A 372 12.37 14.82 -1.63
C THR A 372 11.81 14.99 -0.23
N TYR A 373 12.61 14.60 0.76
CA TYR A 373 12.19 14.57 2.15
C TYR A 373 13.19 15.28 3.06
N ARG A 374 12.70 15.75 4.20
CA ARG A 374 13.51 15.99 5.39
C ARG A 374 12.91 15.25 6.58
N ILE A 375 13.70 14.41 7.25
CA ILE A 375 13.27 13.65 8.43
C ILE A 375 14.07 14.10 9.65
N ASN A 376 13.45 14.86 10.54
CA ASN A 376 14.14 15.58 11.63
C ASN A 376 15.33 16.41 11.08
N GLY A 377 15.10 17.15 9.98
CA GLY A 377 16.13 17.93 9.29
C GLY A 377 17.09 17.14 8.41
N ARG A 378 17.10 15.80 8.48
CA ARG A 378 17.97 14.95 7.65
C ARG A 378 17.47 14.87 6.22
N LYS A 379 18.32 15.25 5.26
CA LYS A 379 18.00 15.17 3.83
C LYS A 379 17.70 13.72 3.42
N GLY A 380 16.61 13.56 2.66
CA GLY A 380 16.18 12.29 2.10
C GLY A 380 15.45 12.42 0.77
N TRP A 381 15.09 11.27 0.22
CA TRP A 381 14.43 11.07 -1.07
C TRP A 381 13.51 9.86 -0.98
N GLY A 382 12.54 9.78 -1.89
CA GLY A 382 11.63 8.65 -1.92
C GLY A 382 10.34 8.95 -2.68
N LEU A 383 9.28 8.26 -2.29
CA LEU A 383 7.99 8.30 -2.94
C LEU A 383 6.88 8.53 -1.93
N ALA A 384 5.81 9.18 -2.35
CA ALA A 384 4.55 9.22 -1.63
C ALA A 384 3.44 8.71 -2.53
N GLU A 385 2.71 7.68 -2.11
CA GLU A 385 1.59 7.12 -2.85
C GLU A 385 0.28 7.59 -2.21
N TRP A 386 -0.57 8.23 -3.00
CA TRP A 386 -1.89 8.67 -2.56
C TRP A 386 -2.97 8.03 -3.42
N ASP A 387 -3.73 7.11 -2.84
CA ASP A 387 -4.88 6.47 -3.48
C ASP A 387 -6.17 7.25 -3.23
N TYR A 388 -7.07 7.15 -4.19
CA TYR A 388 -8.43 7.65 -4.13
C TYR A 388 -9.36 6.66 -4.80
N ARG A 389 -10.49 6.37 -4.14
CA ARG A 389 -11.60 5.70 -4.81
C ARG A 389 -12.01 6.48 -6.06
N HIS A 390 -12.10 5.77 -7.19
CA HIS A 390 -12.56 6.34 -8.45
C HIS A 390 -13.93 5.80 -8.83
N HIS A 391 -14.75 6.69 -9.39
CA HIS A 391 -16.16 6.45 -9.71
C HIS A 391 -16.48 6.65 -11.20
N GLY A 392 -15.49 7.00 -12.03
CA GLY A 392 -15.70 7.35 -13.44
C GLY A 392 -15.72 6.16 -14.40
N GLY A 393 -15.30 4.98 -13.96
CA GLY A 393 -15.19 3.80 -14.82
C GLY A 393 -13.94 3.85 -15.72
N ARG A 394 -13.61 2.71 -16.34
CA ARG A 394 -12.53 2.62 -17.33
C ARG A 394 -13.01 3.12 -18.71
N PRO A 395 -12.39 4.15 -19.30
CA PRO A 395 -12.84 4.70 -20.58
C PRO A 395 -12.70 3.71 -21.75
N ARG A 396 -13.64 3.78 -22.72
CA ARG A 396 -13.64 2.93 -23.92
C ARG A 396 -12.36 3.02 -24.76
N ALA A 397 -11.71 4.20 -24.75
CA ALA A 397 -10.45 4.41 -25.46
C ALA A 397 -9.32 3.46 -24.99
N TYR A 398 -9.38 3.00 -23.74
CA TYR A 398 -8.42 2.04 -23.18
C TYR A 398 -8.90 0.60 -23.32
N SER A 399 -10.19 0.35 -23.11
CA SER A 399 -10.72 -1.02 -23.15
C SER A 399 -10.96 -1.56 -24.57
N PHE A 400 -11.06 -0.71 -25.59
CA PHE A 400 -11.33 -1.16 -26.97
C PHE A 400 -10.15 -1.94 -27.58
N THR A 401 -8.94 -1.73 -27.09
CA THR A 401 -7.74 -2.46 -27.51
C THR A 401 -7.49 -3.74 -26.72
N ASP A 402 -8.35 -4.07 -25.77
CA ASP A 402 -8.23 -5.31 -25.01
C ASP A 402 -8.50 -6.52 -25.92
N PRO A 403 -7.92 -7.69 -25.61
CA PRO A 403 -8.28 -8.92 -26.30
C PRO A 403 -9.78 -9.20 -26.24
N ALA A 404 -10.37 -9.67 -27.34
CA ALA A 404 -11.83 -9.84 -27.47
C ALA A 404 -12.46 -10.70 -26.36
N TRP A 405 -11.74 -11.72 -25.88
CA TRP A 405 -12.21 -12.62 -24.81
C TRP A 405 -12.44 -11.92 -23.47
N THR A 406 -11.91 -10.71 -23.28
CA THR A 406 -12.10 -9.94 -22.04
C THR A 406 -13.51 -9.38 -21.88
N ALA A 407 -14.28 -9.30 -22.97
CA ALA A 407 -15.66 -8.83 -22.94
C ALA A 407 -16.56 -9.74 -22.08
N ASP A 408 -16.29 -11.04 -22.10
CA ASP A 408 -17.14 -12.08 -21.48
C ASP A 408 -16.75 -12.44 -20.04
N LEU A 409 -15.77 -11.74 -19.47
CA LEU A 409 -15.28 -12.03 -18.12
C LEU A 409 -16.24 -11.55 -17.04
N VAL A 410 -16.41 -12.39 -16.02
CA VAL A 410 -16.96 -11.98 -14.73
C VAL A 410 -15.89 -11.16 -13.99
N LYS A 411 -16.10 -9.86 -13.91
CA LYS A 411 -15.14 -8.88 -13.36
C LYS A 411 -15.28 -8.69 -11.84
N GLY A 412 -16.40 -9.17 -11.30
CA GLY A 412 -16.71 -9.25 -9.88
C GLY A 412 -17.25 -7.97 -9.25
#